data_AF-A0A0D0D4A8-F1
#
_entry.id   AF-A0A0D0D4A8-F1
#
_cell.length_a   1.000
_cell.length_b   1.000
_cell.length_c   1.000
_cell.angle_alpha   90.00
_cell.angle_beta   90.00
_cell.angle_gamma   90.00
#
_symmetry.space_group_name_H-M   'P 1'
#
loop_
_entity.id
_entity.type
_entity.pdbx_description
1 polymer ?
#
loop_
_entity_poly.entity_id
_entity_poly.type
_entity_poly.pdbx_seq_one_letter_code
_entity_poly.pdbx_strand_id
1 'polypeptide(L)'
;MTPMFNTNRWKGVMALVDADAGVNPPLQILWTISTRITLVFTTSPQLARYKEWRKQRSIDTFIPDPPSIEEAIQVWKLYNTDDAAGSVYSLQKVLLDAWKDYGPDLRLGTDILKFGAGHVADHRAAVVDAVNSLNAGTVTQLTSGQSELAISHTVVETIRRTIGGRQSVVSRVRSQAVMRLLIAHYTKESLAERRRLFYALSGDSRFGTSLGWLFESMAIDKLSHGVSNLKILPLTSKLKKTSLKWSKLAIDVFPRLTNATFTKSPESFYVPAEGNNKTWDAYCLTKKGNKIYGYGFQMTVGRKRKLNAEGLATLAKRFTAARVNPEKYFFIFVTPVKYEFKLPTNISATNLRKWKFYHLPLEVTDSDPEGKLLLAKLQQYGGIDKDDSSDDEESDESNEDDGTEDDDSE
;
A
#
# COMPACT_ATOMS: atom_id res chain seq x y z
N MET A 1 37.34 -5.97 15.43
CA MET A 1 36.17 -6.11 14.55
C MET A 1 34.94 -5.71 15.34
N THR A 2 34.26 -4.64 14.97
CA THR A 2 32.97 -4.29 15.56
C THR A 2 31.97 -5.40 15.18
N PRO A 3 31.33 -6.09 16.14
CA PRO A 3 30.37 -7.13 15.80
C PRO A 3 29.27 -6.52 14.93
N MET A 4 29.08 -7.09 13.74
CA MET A 4 28.16 -6.62 12.70
C MET A 4 26.73 -6.40 13.24
N PHE A 5 26.37 -7.09 14.32
CA PHE A 5 25.06 -7.10 14.96
C PHE A 5 24.86 -6.09 16.11
N ASN A 6 25.91 -5.42 16.58
CA ASN A 6 25.77 -4.32 17.56
C ASN A 6 25.41 -2.98 16.91
N THR A 7 25.28 -2.93 15.59
CA THR A 7 24.78 -1.74 14.90
C THR A 7 23.26 -1.68 15.03
N ASN A 8 22.71 -0.47 15.22
CA ASN A 8 21.25 -0.23 15.25
C ASN A 8 20.50 -0.83 14.04
N ARG A 9 21.19 -1.11 12.93
CA ARG A 9 20.68 -1.81 11.75
C ARG A 9 19.95 -3.13 12.06
N TRP A 10 20.36 -3.83 13.13
CA TRP A 10 19.82 -5.16 13.47
C TRP A 10 18.94 -5.20 14.71
N LYS A 11 18.70 -4.05 15.35
CA LYS A 11 17.81 -3.98 16.53
C LYS A 11 16.38 -4.38 16.13
N GLY A 12 15.80 -5.33 16.87
CA GLY A 12 14.45 -5.84 16.63
C GLY A 12 14.32 -6.91 15.53
N VAL A 13 15.43 -7.33 14.91
CA VAL A 13 15.41 -8.41 13.93
C VAL A 13 15.04 -9.74 14.61
N MET A 14 13.91 -10.35 14.23
CA MET A 14 13.58 -11.71 14.63
C MET A 14 14.37 -12.72 13.79
N ALA A 15 15.03 -13.65 14.45
CA ALA A 15 15.70 -14.79 13.83
C ALA A 15 14.93 -16.05 14.16
N LEU A 16 14.75 -16.97 13.19
CA LEU A 16 14.39 -18.33 13.54
C LEU A 16 15.64 -19.10 13.96
N VAL A 17 15.48 -19.80 15.06
CA VAL A 17 16.45 -20.76 15.57
C VAL A 17 15.86 -22.13 15.33
N ASP A 18 16.63 -23.01 14.71
CA ASP A 18 16.26 -24.41 14.55
C ASP A 18 16.12 -25.07 15.93
N ALA A 19 14.89 -25.39 16.32
CA ALA A 19 14.59 -26.03 17.60
C ALA A 19 14.93 -27.52 17.60
N ASP A 20 15.00 -28.16 16.42
CA ASP A 20 15.29 -29.58 16.27
C ASP A 20 16.80 -29.87 16.24
N ALA A 21 17.64 -28.84 16.21
CA ALA A 21 19.09 -28.94 16.35
C ALA A 21 19.56 -29.35 17.77
N GLY A 22 18.63 -29.58 18.70
CA GLY A 22 18.89 -30.10 20.03
C GLY A 22 18.99 -29.03 21.12
N VAL A 23 18.64 -29.46 22.33
CA VAL A 23 18.54 -28.76 23.63
C VAL A 23 19.27 -27.41 23.67
N ASN A 24 18.51 -26.31 23.58
CA ASN A 24 18.94 -24.91 23.73
C ASN A 24 20.15 -24.52 22.87
N PRO A 25 20.11 -23.48 22.01
CA PRO A 25 21.35 -22.71 21.92
C PRO A 25 21.59 -22.17 23.34
N PRO A 26 22.74 -22.45 23.99
CA PRO A 26 23.10 -21.70 25.17
C PRO A 26 23.01 -20.23 24.78
N LEU A 27 22.37 -19.40 25.59
CA LEU A 27 22.31 -17.94 25.42
C LEU A 27 23.69 -17.32 25.08
N GLN A 28 24.76 -18.02 25.44
CA GLN A 28 26.15 -17.71 25.17
C GLN A 28 26.57 -17.87 23.70
N ILE A 29 25.99 -18.77 22.89
CA ILE A 29 26.34 -18.94 21.46
C ILE A 29 25.82 -17.78 20.60
N LEU A 30 24.71 -17.16 20.99
CA LEU A 30 24.19 -15.97 20.30
C LEU A 30 24.97 -14.69 20.66
N TRP A 31 25.83 -14.73 21.69
CA TRP A 31 26.50 -13.56 22.27
C TRP A 31 28.02 -13.71 22.49
N THR A 32 28.65 -14.81 22.08
CA THR A 32 30.11 -14.93 22.07
C THR A 32 30.71 -14.22 20.87
N ILE A 33 31.57 -13.23 21.16
CA ILE A 33 32.18 -12.23 20.27
C ILE A 33 33.04 -12.84 19.12
N SER A 34 33.24 -14.16 19.07
CA SER A 34 34.23 -14.81 18.20
C SER A 34 33.69 -15.81 17.17
N THR A 35 32.38 -16.03 17.06
CA THR A 35 31.82 -16.94 16.05
C THR A 35 30.99 -16.16 15.05
N ARG A 36 31.33 -16.29 13.76
CA ARG A 36 30.53 -15.76 12.64
C ARG A 36 29.16 -16.44 12.67
N ILE A 37 28.17 -15.76 13.23
CA ILE A 37 26.77 -16.19 13.21
C ILE A 37 26.25 -15.94 11.79
N THR A 38 25.85 -17.02 11.12
CA THR A 38 25.18 -16.99 9.83
C THR A 38 23.68 -16.85 10.08
N LEU A 39 23.11 -15.68 9.78
CA LEU A 39 21.68 -15.45 9.86
C LEU A 39 20.96 -16.24 8.76
N VAL A 40 20.24 -17.28 9.17
CA VAL A 40 19.19 -17.88 8.35
C VAL A 40 17.89 -17.18 8.73
N PHE A 41 17.53 -16.17 7.95
CA PHE A 41 16.17 -15.65 8.00
C PHE A 41 15.27 -16.71 7.38
N THR A 42 14.56 -17.42 8.22
CA THR A 42 13.27 -18.00 7.87
C THR A 42 12.35 -17.54 8.99
N THR A 43 11.05 -17.33 8.76
CA THR A 43 10.06 -17.09 9.83
C THR A 43 8.81 -17.91 9.56
N SER A 44 8.97 -19.09 8.97
CA SER A 44 7.84 -19.94 8.63
C SER A 44 7.96 -21.32 9.27
N PRO A 45 6.88 -21.83 9.87
CA PRO A 45 6.80 -23.20 10.36
C PRO A 45 6.75 -24.23 9.22
N GLN A 46 6.62 -23.80 7.96
CA GLN A 46 6.45 -24.71 6.82
C GLN A 46 7.80 -25.24 6.30
N LEU A 47 8.03 -26.54 6.48
CA LEU A 47 9.21 -27.28 5.97
C LEU A 47 9.45 -27.07 4.47
N ALA A 48 8.40 -26.92 3.68
CA ALA A 48 8.48 -26.70 2.23
C ALA A 48 9.27 -25.44 1.87
N ARG A 49 9.23 -24.40 2.71
CA ARG A 49 10.02 -23.18 2.47
C ARG A 49 11.51 -23.53 2.52
N TYR A 50 12.00 -24.25 3.53
CA TYR A 50 13.44 -24.46 3.71
C TYR A 50 14.03 -25.78 3.22
N LYS A 51 13.20 -26.67 2.66
CA LYS A 51 13.62 -27.98 2.15
C LYS A 51 14.68 -27.91 1.05
N GLU A 52 14.61 -26.91 0.16
CA GLU A 52 15.56 -26.72 -0.93
C GLU A 52 16.93 -26.18 -0.46
N TRP A 53 17.00 -25.67 0.77
CA TRP A 53 18.12 -24.87 1.27
C TRP A 53 19.15 -25.69 2.06
N ARG A 54 18.89 -26.99 2.32
CA ARG A 54 19.82 -27.93 2.98
C ARG A 54 21.21 -28.08 2.28
N LYS A 55 21.39 -27.57 1.05
CA LYS A 55 22.61 -27.75 0.24
C LYS A 55 23.27 -26.45 -0.28
N GLN A 56 22.86 -25.26 0.16
CA GLN A 56 23.47 -24.01 -0.33
C GLN A 56 24.73 -23.63 0.48
N ARG A 57 25.89 -23.57 -0.19
CA ARG A 57 27.22 -23.30 0.42
C ARG A 57 27.75 -21.87 0.25
N SER A 58 27.10 -21.02 -0.55
CA SER A 58 27.59 -19.66 -0.87
C SER A 58 26.76 -18.58 -0.17
N ILE A 59 27.42 -17.70 0.58
CA ILE A 59 26.82 -16.73 1.50
C ILE A 59 26.11 -15.54 0.81
N ASP A 60 26.38 -15.33 -0.48
CA ASP A 60 26.35 -13.97 -1.00
C ASP A 60 24.98 -13.36 -1.28
N THR A 61 23.85 -14.07 -1.17
CA THR A 61 22.54 -13.38 -1.11
C THR A 61 21.39 -14.30 -0.70
N PHE A 62 21.25 -14.52 0.62
CA PHE A 62 20.07 -15.18 1.17
C PHE A 62 19.05 -14.13 1.60
N ILE A 63 17.92 -14.04 0.89
CA ILE A 63 16.75 -13.29 1.33
C ILE A 63 15.56 -14.22 1.16
N PRO A 64 14.97 -14.75 2.25
CA PRO A 64 13.75 -15.54 2.17
C PRO A 64 12.62 -14.67 1.63
N ASP A 65 11.63 -15.31 1.03
CA ASP A 65 10.37 -14.61 0.75
C ASP A 65 9.75 -14.16 2.08
N PRO A 66 9.14 -12.97 2.11
CA PRO A 66 8.43 -12.53 3.30
C PRO A 66 7.38 -13.56 3.73
N PRO A 67 7.07 -13.65 5.04
CA PRO A 67 5.99 -14.52 5.51
C PRO A 67 4.67 -14.10 4.87
N SER A 68 3.74 -15.04 4.68
CA SER A 68 2.35 -14.70 4.40
C SER A 68 1.68 -14.15 5.66
N ILE A 69 0.50 -13.55 5.52
CA ILE A 69 -0.24 -13.05 6.69
C ILE A 69 -0.74 -14.22 7.56
N GLU A 70 -1.08 -15.36 6.95
CA GLU A 70 -1.47 -16.58 7.66
C GLU A 70 -0.30 -17.12 8.48
N GLU A 71 0.90 -17.15 7.89
CA GLU A 71 2.12 -17.54 8.61
C GLU A 71 2.44 -16.55 9.73
N ALA A 72 2.29 -15.25 9.49
CA ALA A 72 2.48 -14.23 10.51
C ALA A 72 1.54 -14.41 11.70
N ILE A 73 0.26 -14.69 11.44
CA ILE A 73 -0.73 -14.99 12.46
C ILE A 73 -0.33 -16.24 13.26
N GLN A 74 0.14 -17.29 12.59
CA GLN A 74 0.63 -18.49 13.28
C GLN A 74 1.82 -18.16 14.19
N VAL A 75 2.80 -17.40 13.69
CA VAL A 75 3.96 -16.95 14.48
C VAL A 75 3.53 -16.12 15.68
N TRP A 76 2.59 -15.20 15.50
CA TRP A 76 2.06 -14.37 16.59
C TRP A 76 1.30 -15.17 17.66
N LYS A 77 0.60 -16.25 17.28
CA LYS A 77 -0.04 -17.16 18.25
C LYS A 77 0.96 -17.92 19.11
N LEU A 78 2.22 -18.05 18.64
CA LEU A 78 3.32 -18.66 19.40
C LEU A 78 4.07 -17.64 20.28
N TYR A 79 3.75 -16.35 20.17
CA TYR A 79 4.42 -15.32 20.95
C TYR A 79 4.03 -15.42 22.43
N ASN A 80 5.04 -15.38 23.31
CA ASN A 80 4.95 -15.82 24.69
C ASN A 80 4.17 -14.84 25.60
N THR A 81 2.85 -14.91 25.56
CA THR A 81 1.91 -14.32 26.53
C THR A 81 0.94 -15.39 27.01
N ASP A 82 0.53 -15.35 28.28
CA ASP A 82 -0.39 -16.34 28.89
C ASP A 82 -1.72 -16.51 28.12
N ASP A 83 -2.10 -15.52 27.30
CA ASP A 83 -3.24 -15.57 26.36
C ASP A 83 -2.87 -15.02 24.96
N ALA A 84 -1.83 -15.59 24.35
CA ALA A 84 -1.39 -15.20 23.00
C ALA A 84 -2.50 -15.40 21.95
N ALA A 85 -3.25 -16.51 22.07
CA ALA A 85 -4.33 -16.83 21.14
C ALA A 85 -5.51 -15.87 21.26
N GLY A 86 -5.95 -15.52 22.48
CA GLY A 86 -7.03 -14.54 22.70
C GLY A 86 -6.61 -13.12 22.34
N SER A 87 -5.35 -12.75 22.57
CA SER A 87 -4.79 -11.46 22.15
C SER A 87 -4.74 -11.33 20.62
N VAL A 88 -4.29 -12.37 19.91
CA VAL A 88 -4.31 -12.40 18.44
C VAL A 88 -5.74 -12.32 17.91
N TYR A 89 -6.69 -13.06 18.50
CA TYR A 89 -8.09 -13.03 18.07
C TYR A 89 -8.70 -11.63 18.26
N SER A 90 -8.52 -11.02 19.43
CA SER A 90 -9.07 -9.69 19.74
C SER A 90 -8.43 -8.57 18.90
N LEU A 91 -7.15 -8.71 18.52
CA LEU A 91 -6.41 -7.72 17.73
C LEU A 91 -6.30 -8.08 16.24
N GLN A 92 -6.96 -9.16 15.78
CA GLN A 92 -6.78 -9.70 14.43
C GLN A 92 -7.00 -8.64 13.35
N LYS A 93 -8.05 -7.84 13.47
CA LYS A 93 -8.34 -6.76 12.51
C LYS A 93 -7.22 -5.72 12.47
N VAL A 94 -6.69 -5.33 13.63
CA VAL A 94 -5.60 -4.34 13.74
C VAL A 94 -4.33 -4.88 13.10
N LEU A 95 -4.00 -6.15 13.35
CA LEU A 95 -2.86 -6.84 12.77
C LEU A 95 -2.95 -6.93 11.24
N LEU A 96 -4.12 -7.34 10.72
CA LEU A 96 -4.39 -7.41 9.28
C LEU A 96 -4.28 -6.04 8.61
N ASP A 97 -4.83 -5.00 9.24
CA ASP A 97 -4.76 -3.64 8.74
C ASP A 97 -3.31 -3.13 8.73
N ALA A 98 -2.57 -3.29 9.84
CA ALA A 98 -1.17 -2.90 9.94
C ALA A 98 -0.30 -3.61 8.89
N TRP A 99 -0.52 -4.91 8.69
CA TRP A 99 0.17 -5.68 7.66
C TRP A 99 -0.11 -5.17 6.25
N LYS A 100 -1.37 -4.85 5.96
CA LYS A 100 -1.76 -4.30 4.66
C LYS A 100 -1.17 -2.91 4.42
N ASP A 101 -1.10 -2.09 5.45
CA ASP A 101 -0.69 -0.70 5.35
C ASP A 101 0.83 -0.53 5.33
N TYR A 102 1.57 -1.33 6.09
CA TYR A 102 3.03 -1.21 6.26
C TYR A 102 3.83 -2.40 5.70
N GLY A 103 3.14 -3.38 5.12
CA GLY A 103 3.75 -4.59 4.57
C GLY A 103 4.09 -5.63 5.65
N PRO A 104 4.87 -6.67 5.29
CA PRO A 104 5.17 -7.80 6.16
C PRO A 104 6.14 -7.41 7.29
N ASP A 105 5.62 -6.80 8.35
CA ASP A 105 6.35 -6.47 9.57
C ASP A 105 5.90 -7.31 10.77
N LEU A 106 6.58 -8.42 11.00
CA LEU A 106 6.29 -9.26 12.18
C LEU A 106 6.57 -8.55 13.51
N ARG A 107 7.48 -7.56 13.53
CA ARG A 107 7.83 -6.81 14.75
C ARG A 107 6.70 -5.89 15.13
N LEU A 108 6.13 -5.19 14.15
CA LEU A 108 4.95 -4.36 14.37
C LEU A 108 3.80 -5.20 14.96
N GLY A 109 3.57 -6.41 14.45
CA GLY A 109 2.56 -7.29 15.03
C GLY A 109 2.88 -7.71 16.47
N THR A 110 4.13 -7.99 16.77
CA THR A 110 4.60 -8.30 18.14
C THR A 110 4.40 -7.11 19.08
N ASP A 111 4.72 -5.91 18.62
CA ASP A 111 4.55 -4.65 19.34
C ASP A 111 3.06 -4.37 19.60
N ILE A 112 2.19 -4.61 18.61
CA ILE A 112 0.72 -4.50 18.76
C ILE A 112 0.21 -5.49 19.81
N LEU A 113 0.69 -6.73 19.82
CA LEU A 113 0.26 -7.74 20.79
C LEU A 113 0.72 -7.40 22.21
N LYS A 114 1.94 -6.89 22.35
CA LYS A 114 2.55 -6.59 23.66
C LYS A 114 2.02 -5.30 24.28
N PHE A 115 1.78 -4.28 23.47
CA PHE A 115 1.51 -2.92 23.95
C PHE A 115 0.15 -2.36 23.46
N GLY A 116 -0.58 -3.14 22.66
CA GLY A 116 -1.91 -2.80 22.16
C GLY A 116 -1.90 -2.01 20.85
N ALA A 117 -3.10 -1.75 20.33
CA ALA A 117 -3.32 -1.10 19.04
C ALA A 117 -2.72 0.32 18.91
N GLY A 118 -2.40 0.99 20.04
CA GLY A 118 -1.78 2.30 20.06
C GLY A 118 -0.43 2.35 19.33
N HIS A 119 0.32 1.24 19.34
CA HIS A 119 1.64 1.18 18.69
C HIS A 119 1.60 1.25 17.16
N VAL A 120 0.44 1.09 16.52
CA VAL A 120 0.30 1.40 15.09
C VAL A 120 0.55 2.89 14.83
N ALA A 121 0.13 3.77 15.74
CA ALA A 121 0.37 5.20 15.62
C ALA A 121 1.86 5.56 15.83
N ASP A 122 2.53 4.90 16.78
CA ASP A 122 3.95 5.08 17.05
C ASP A 122 4.80 4.61 15.87
N HIS A 123 4.48 3.43 15.32
CA HIS A 123 5.13 2.93 14.10
C HIS A 123 4.94 3.89 12.93
N ARG A 124 3.71 4.40 12.75
CA ARG A 124 3.43 5.40 11.71
C ARG A 124 4.28 6.66 11.90
N ALA A 125 4.40 7.17 13.13
CA ALA A 125 5.23 8.33 13.41
C ALA A 125 6.70 8.08 13.03
N ALA A 126 7.24 6.90 13.37
CA ALA A 126 8.58 6.50 12.97
C ALA A 126 8.75 6.39 11.44
N VAL A 127 7.74 5.91 10.72
CA VAL A 127 7.73 5.90 9.24
C VAL A 127 7.71 7.32 8.68
N VAL A 128 6.90 8.22 9.25
CA VAL A 128 6.85 9.63 8.84
C VAL A 128 8.20 10.30 9.05
N ASP A 129 8.84 10.10 10.20
CA ASP A 129 10.15 10.66 10.50
C ASP A 129 11.22 10.11 9.55
N ALA A 130 11.19 8.80 9.29
CA ALA A 130 12.06 8.16 8.32
C ALA A 130 11.88 8.77 6.93
N VAL A 131 10.65 8.97 6.45
CA VAL A 131 10.35 9.61 5.17
C VAL A 131 10.83 11.07 5.14
N ASN A 132 10.55 11.84 6.18
CA ASN A 132 10.93 13.26 6.26
C ASN A 132 12.45 13.46 6.30
N SER A 133 13.20 12.45 6.77
CA SER A 133 14.67 12.49 6.78
C SER A 133 15.31 12.26 5.41
N LEU A 134 14.53 11.90 4.38
CA LEU A 134 15.03 11.63 3.04
C LEU A 134 15.19 12.90 2.21
N ASN A 135 16.30 12.97 1.48
CA ASN A 135 16.51 13.89 0.38
C ASN A 135 16.57 13.13 -0.96
N ALA A 136 16.49 13.85 -2.08
CA ALA A 136 16.44 13.26 -3.42
C ALA A 136 17.60 12.30 -3.72
N GLY A 137 18.82 12.60 -3.25
CA GLY A 137 19.98 11.74 -3.43
C GLY A 137 19.88 10.44 -2.64
N THR A 138 19.42 10.53 -1.40
CA THR A 138 19.19 9.37 -0.53
C THR A 138 18.11 8.45 -1.06
N VAL A 139 17.02 8.99 -1.61
CA VAL A 139 15.98 8.17 -2.26
C VAL A 139 16.56 7.36 -3.40
N THR A 140 17.37 7.96 -4.28
CA THR A 140 18.01 7.22 -5.38
C THR A 140 18.92 6.10 -4.88
N GLN A 141 19.65 6.31 -3.79
CA GLN A 141 20.50 5.28 -3.18
C GLN A 141 19.69 4.15 -2.53
N LEU A 142 18.57 4.49 -1.89
CA LEU A 142 17.65 3.53 -1.30
C LEU A 142 17.00 2.64 -2.37
N THR A 143 16.61 3.24 -3.49
CA THR A 143 15.99 2.50 -4.59
C THR A 143 17.01 1.70 -5.40
N SER A 144 18.26 2.15 -5.50
CA SER A 144 19.31 1.38 -6.19
C SER A 144 19.77 0.14 -5.42
N GLY A 145 19.47 0.04 -4.12
CA GLY A 145 19.92 -1.04 -3.24
C GLY A 145 21.36 -0.85 -2.73
N GLN A 146 21.93 0.35 -2.88
CA GLN A 146 23.30 0.69 -2.48
C GLN A 146 23.37 1.47 -1.16
N SER A 147 22.24 1.63 -0.46
CA SER A 147 22.18 2.43 0.77
C SER A 147 22.51 1.60 2.01
N GLU A 148 23.47 2.08 2.81
CA GLU A 148 23.80 1.52 4.14
C GLU A 148 22.95 2.12 5.28
N LEU A 149 21.98 2.98 4.96
CA LEU A 149 21.25 3.77 5.96
C LEU A 149 20.28 2.92 6.77
N ALA A 150 20.24 3.12 8.09
CA ALA A 150 19.26 2.52 8.99
C ALA A 150 17.80 2.83 8.59
N ILE A 151 17.58 3.97 7.92
CA ILE A 151 16.30 4.43 7.36
C ILE A 151 15.77 3.44 6.30
N SER A 152 16.64 2.65 5.68
CA SER A 152 16.31 1.78 4.55
C SER A 152 15.18 0.82 4.86
N HIS A 153 15.24 0.08 5.96
CA HIS A 153 14.25 -0.97 6.23
C HIS A 153 12.85 -0.42 6.56
N THR A 154 12.73 0.83 7.01
CA THR A 154 11.43 1.47 7.29
C THR A 154 10.73 1.89 6.00
N VAL A 155 11.50 2.27 4.97
CA VAL A 155 10.97 2.88 3.74
C VAL A 155 10.97 1.91 2.56
N VAL A 156 11.97 1.04 2.48
CA VAL A 156 12.11 0.03 1.44
C VAL A 156 12.16 -1.37 2.02
N GLU A 157 11.60 -2.31 1.28
CA GLU A 157 11.76 -3.74 1.53
C GLU A 157 12.60 -4.38 0.43
N THR A 158 13.22 -5.51 0.75
CA THR A 158 14.08 -6.23 -0.17
C THR A 158 13.43 -7.56 -0.53
N ILE A 159 13.27 -7.83 -1.82
CA ILE A 159 12.64 -9.04 -2.35
C ILE A 159 13.58 -9.76 -3.31
N ARG A 160 13.37 -11.07 -3.46
CA ARG A 160 14.07 -11.92 -4.44
C ARG A 160 13.33 -11.87 -5.78
N ARG A 161 14.08 -11.79 -6.89
CA ARG A 161 13.49 -11.87 -8.24
C ARG A 161 14.43 -12.58 -9.22
N THR A 162 13.87 -13.34 -10.14
CA THR A 162 14.62 -13.94 -11.26
C THR A 162 14.62 -12.99 -12.45
N ILE A 163 15.79 -12.57 -12.90
CA ILE A 163 15.99 -11.66 -14.04
C ILE A 163 16.93 -12.35 -15.03
N GLY A 164 16.47 -12.59 -16.25
CA GLY A 164 17.26 -13.30 -17.27
C GLY A 164 17.75 -14.67 -16.81
N GLY A 165 16.94 -15.40 -16.03
CA GLY A 165 17.30 -16.70 -15.45
C GLY A 165 18.24 -16.64 -14.25
N ARG A 166 18.71 -15.46 -13.82
CA ARG A 166 19.54 -15.29 -12.62
C ARG A 166 18.73 -14.74 -11.47
N GLN A 167 18.92 -15.31 -10.29
CA GLN A 167 18.35 -14.77 -9.06
C GLN A 167 19.09 -13.49 -8.67
N SER A 168 18.33 -12.44 -8.43
CA SER A 168 18.81 -11.12 -8.03
C SER A 168 18.01 -10.63 -6.85
N VAL A 169 18.66 -9.85 -6.00
CA VAL A 169 18.03 -9.15 -4.90
C VAL A 169 17.67 -7.74 -5.32
N VAL A 170 16.47 -7.30 -5.00
CA VAL A 170 15.96 -5.99 -5.42
C VAL A 170 15.29 -5.28 -4.25
N SER A 171 15.49 -3.96 -4.15
CA SER A 171 14.80 -3.13 -3.17
C SER A 171 13.60 -2.44 -3.82
N ARG A 172 12.49 -2.33 -3.10
CA ARG A 172 11.29 -1.57 -3.52
C ARG A 172 10.68 -0.78 -2.36
N VAL A 173 9.83 0.21 -2.66
CA VAL A 173 9.07 0.93 -1.61
C VAL A 173 8.24 -0.09 -0.85
N ARG A 174 8.32 -0.05 0.48
CA ARG A 174 7.79 -1.07 1.37
C ARG A 174 6.27 -1.24 1.26
N SER A 175 5.52 -0.15 1.12
CA SER A 175 4.07 -0.21 0.99
C SER A 175 3.50 1.01 0.28
N GLN A 176 2.23 0.93 -0.11
CA GLN A 176 1.48 2.07 -0.65
C GLN A 176 1.38 3.23 0.36
N ALA A 177 1.30 2.94 1.66
CA ALA A 177 1.25 4.00 2.67
C ALA A 177 2.57 4.78 2.74
N VAL A 178 3.71 4.07 2.72
CA VAL A 178 5.03 4.70 2.63
C VAL A 178 5.14 5.53 1.34
N MET A 179 4.65 5.00 0.21
CA MET A 179 4.62 5.73 -1.07
C MET A 179 3.83 7.05 -0.98
N ARG A 180 2.63 7.02 -0.38
CA ARG A 180 1.79 8.22 -0.18
C ARG A 180 2.46 9.25 0.73
N LEU A 181 3.14 8.80 1.78
CA LEU A 181 3.93 9.67 2.66
C LEU A 181 5.11 10.30 1.92
N LEU A 182 5.86 9.52 1.11
CA LEU A 182 6.96 10.02 0.29
C LEU A 182 6.47 11.15 -0.65
N ILE A 183 5.36 10.96 -1.34
CA ILE A 183 4.83 11.98 -2.24
C ILE A 183 4.47 13.25 -1.48
N ALA A 184 3.75 13.13 -0.36
CA ALA A 184 3.39 14.30 0.43
C ALA A 184 4.61 15.07 0.94
N HIS A 185 5.66 14.37 1.38
CA HIS A 185 6.93 14.99 1.75
C HIS A 185 7.51 15.79 0.57
N TYR A 186 7.69 15.14 -0.59
CA TYR A 186 8.29 15.76 -1.77
C TYR A 186 7.42 16.81 -2.45
N THR A 187 6.12 16.88 -2.19
CA THR A 187 5.26 17.94 -2.74
C THR A 187 5.63 19.34 -2.26
N LYS A 188 6.29 19.42 -1.09
CA LYS A 188 6.88 20.66 -0.55
C LYS A 188 8.16 21.07 -1.27
N GLU A 189 8.83 20.11 -1.93
CA GLU A 189 10.09 20.32 -2.62
C GLU A 189 9.92 20.90 -4.02
N SER A 190 11.04 21.32 -4.61
CA SER A 190 11.10 21.85 -5.97
C SER A 190 10.62 20.82 -7.01
N LEU A 191 10.13 21.31 -8.15
CA LEU A 191 9.71 20.46 -9.27
C LEU A 191 10.83 19.49 -9.72
N ALA A 192 12.09 19.95 -9.67
CA ALA A 192 13.25 19.13 -10.04
C ALA A 192 13.43 17.93 -9.10
N GLU A 193 13.23 18.11 -7.80
CA GLU A 193 13.36 17.03 -6.82
C GLU A 193 12.20 16.04 -6.92
N ARG A 194 10.98 16.52 -7.14
CA ARG A 194 9.81 15.66 -7.40
C ARG A 194 10.02 14.79 -8.64
N ARG A 195 10.56 15.38 -9.71
CA ARG A 195 10.92 14.65 -10.93
C ARG A 195 11.98 13.59 -10.65
N ARG A 196 13.02 13.91 -9.88
CA ARG A 196 14.03 12.91 -9.49
C ARG A 196 13.44 11.77 -8.66
N LEU A 197 12.50 12.05 -7.76
CA LEU A 197 11.76 11.03 -7.03
C LEU A 197 11.00 10.13 -8.00
N PHE A 198 10.15 10.70 -8.87
CA PHE A 198 9.39 9.93 -9.85
C PHE A 198 10.30 9.17 -10.81
N TYR A 199 11.45 9.73 -11.20
CA TYR A 199 12.48 9.03 -11.96
C TYR A 199 13.07 7.84 -11.19
N ALA A 200 13.47 8.03 -9.94
CA ALA A 200 14.01 6.94 -9.12
C ALA A 200 12.99 5.79 -8.96
N LEU A 201 11.70 6.13 -8.90
CA LEU A 201 10.60 5.17 -8.81
C LEU A 201 10.21 4.53 -10.15
N SER A 202 10.38 5.25 -11.26
CA SER A 202 9.98 4.81 -12.61
C SER A 202 11.11 4.17 -13.41
N GLY A 203 12.35 4.62 -13.23
CA GLY A 203 13.57 4.16 -13.90
C GLY A 203 13.96 2.75 -13.47
N ASP A 204 13.49 2.33 -12.31
CA ASP A 204 13.77 1.02 -11.80
C ASP A 204 12.66 0.02 -12.19
N SER A 205 12.98 -0.91 -13.11
CA SER A 205 12.09 -2.02 -13.52
C SER A 205 11.67 -2.93 -12.35
N ARG A 206 12.34 -2.81 -11.20
CA ARG A 206 12.14 -3.61 -9.99
C ARG A 206 10.98 -3.08 -9.11
N PHE A 207 10.58 -1.81 -9.24
CA PHE A 207 9.41 -1.20 -8.57
C PHE A 207 8.08 -1.43 -9.31
N GLY A 208 8.03 -2.38 -10.25
CA GLY A 208 6.84 -2.69 -11.06
C GLY A 208 5.58 -3.08 -10.27
N THR A 209 5.63 -3.17 -8.94
CA THR A 209 4.56 -3.65 -8.04
C THR A 209 3.58 -2.60 -7.52
N SER A 210 3.49 -1.43 -8.15
CA SER A 210 2.42 -1.33 -9.15
C SER A 210 2.58 -0.04 -9.94
N LEU A 211 2.57 -0.20 -11.26
CA LEU A 211 2.33 0.89 -12.19
C LEU A 211 1.12 1.74 -11.78
N GLY A 212 0.15 1.13 -11.09
CA GLY A 212 -0.97 1.78 -10.43
C GLY A 212 -0.57 2.78 -9.35
N TRP A 213 0.32 2.45 -8.41
CA TRP A 213 0.79 3.36 -7.36
C TRP A 213 1.55 4.54 -7.96
N LEU A 214 2.44 4.29 -8.93
CA LEU A 214 3.16 5.37 -9.60
C LEU A 214 2.20 6.29 -10.36
N PHE A 215 1.25 5.72 -11.11
CA PHE A 215 0.22 6.50 -11.79
C PHE A 215 -0.64 7.30 -10.80
N GLU A 216 -1.09 6.69 -9.72
CA GLU A 216 -1.82 7.33 -8.63
C GLU A 216 -1.04 8.53 -8.08
N SER A 217 0.25 8.34 -7.82
CA SER A 217 1.15 9.36 -7.28
C SER A 217 1.25 10.58 -8.19
N MET A 218 1.49 10.34 -9.48
CA MET A 218 1.61 11.41 -10.47
C MET A 218 0.25 12.07 -10.74
N ALA A 219 -0.85 11.33 -10.67
CA ALA A 219 -2.19 11.88 -10.78
C ALA A 219 -2.53 12.78 -9.60
N ILE A 220 -2.19 12.37 -8.37
CA ILE A 220 -2.33 13.19 -7.15
C ILE A 220 -1.51 14.48 -7.29
N ASP A 221 -0.23 14.37 -7.65
CA ASP A 221 0.65 15.53 -7.85
C ASP A 221 0.05 16.49 -8.88
N LYS A 222 -0.30 15.99 -10.07
CA LYS A 222 -0.85 16.81 -11.15
C LYS A 222 -2.18 17.47 -10.79
N LEU A 223 -3.11 16.74 -10.17
CA LEU A 223 -4.42 17.29 -9.80
C LEU A 223 -4.32 18.31 -8.65
N SER A 224 -3.36 18.14 -7.74
CA SER A 224 -3.13 19.07 -6.63
C SER A 224 -2.50 20.40 -7.08
N HIS A 225 -1.72 20.42 -8.17
CA HIS A 225 -1.05 21.62 -8.68
C HIS A 225 -1.99 22.67 -9.29
N GLY A 226 -3.29 22.36 -9.35
CA GLY A 226 -4.32 23.23 -9.89
C GLY A 226 -4.78 22.76 -11.26
N VAL A 227 -6.06 22.97 -11.52
CA VAL A 227 -6.71 22.54 -12.75
C VAL A 227 -7.42 23.76 -13.34
N SER A 228 -7.10 24.11 -14.58
CA SER A 228 -7.69 25.28 -15.24
C SER A 228 -8.85 24.91 -16.18
N ASN A 229 -8.77 23.76 -16.87
CA ASN A 229 -9.78 23.32 -17.84
C ASN A 229 -9.74 21.80 -18.16
N LEU A 230 -9.58 20.94 -17.15
CA LEU A 230 -9.64 19.48 -17.40
C LEU A 230 -11.09 19.05 -17.66
N LYS A 231 -11.33 18.42 -18.81
CA LYS A 231 -12.66 17.92 -19.19
C LYS A 231 -12.87 16.53 -18.59
N ILE A 232 -13.97 16.36 -17.85
CA ILE A 232 -14.43 15.06 -17.38
C ILE A 232 -15.62 14.55 -18.20
N LEU A 233 -15.59 13.26 -18.50
CA LEU A 233 -16.55 12.54 -19.33
C LEU A 233 -17.61 11.89 -18.44
N PRO A 234 -18.91 12.08 -18.69
CA PRO A 234 -19.95 11.45 -17.90
C PRO A 234 -19.98 9.95 -18.12
N LEU A 235 -20.12 9.17 -17.05
CA LEU A 235 -20.25 7.70 -17.12
C LEU A 235 -21.71 7.22 -17.06
N THR A 236 -22.66 8.13 -16.89
CA THR A 236 -24.10 7.85 -16.90
C THR A 236 -24.80 8.78 -17.89
N SER A 237 -25.78 8.26 -18.63
CA SER A 237 -26.46 8.95 -19.75
C SER A 237 -27.11 10.30 -19.41
N LYS A 238 -27.45 10.54 -18.13
CA LYS A 238 -28.10 11.77 -17.67
C LYS A 238 -27.15 12.94 -17.39
N LEU A 239 -25.83 12.71 -17.41
CA LEU A 239 -24.83 13.71 -17.06
C LEU A 239 -24.22 14.38 -18.30
N LYS A 240 -23.87 15.66 -18.18
CA LYS A 240 -23.17 16.42 -19.21
C LYS A 240 -21.66 16.42 -18.97
N LYS A 241 -20.89 16.47 -20.06
CA LYS A 241 -19.45 16.79 -20.00
C LYS A 241 -19.25 18.06 -19.19
N THR A 242 -18.29 18.04 -18.27
CA THR A 242 -18.07 19.11 -17.30
C THR A 242 -16.58 19.47 -17.30
N SER A 243 -16.24 20.75 -17.19
CA SER A 243 -14.87 21.18 -16.96
C SER A 243 -14.61 21.34 -15.47
N LEU A 244 -13.49 20.79 -15.02
CA LEU A 244 -12.96 20.99 -13.68
C LEU A 244 -12.10 22.25 -13.67
N LYS A 245 -12.19 23.00 -12.57
CA LYS A 245 -11.38 24.19 -12.32
C LYS A 245 -11.18 24.39 -10.81
N TRP A 246 -9.93 24.48 -10.39
CA TRP A 246 -9.51 24.85 -9.03
C TRP A 246 -8.06 25.35 -9.03
N SER A 247 -7.70 26.18 -8.05
CA SER A 247 -6.32 26.63 -7.80
C SER A 247 -5.47 25.50 -7.24
N LYS A 248 -4.15 25.71 -7.10
CA LYS A 248 -3.28 24.79 -6.39
C LYS A 248 -3.84 24.49 -4.99
N LEU A 249 -3.81 23.22 -4.60
CA LEU A 249 -4.25 22.67 -3.32
C LEU A 249 -3.06 22.01 -2.63
N ALA A 250 -2.94 22.17 -1.32
CA ALA A 250 -1.90 21.48 -0.55
C ALA A 250 -2.27 19.99 -0.42
N ILE A 251 -1.33 19.08 -0.67
CA ILE A 251 -1.56 17.65 -0.41
C ILE A 251 -1.53 17.41 1.09
N ASP A 252 -2.64 16.92 1.62
CA ASP A 252 -2.80 16.61 3.04
C ASP A 252 -3.00 15.10 3.20
N VAL A 253 -1.96 14.43 3.70
CA VAL A 253 -1.98 12.99 3.93
C VAL A 253 -2.42 12.71 5.37
N PHE A 254 -3.55 12.02 5.51
CA PHE A 254 -4.19 11.79 6.80
C PHE A 254 -4.35 10.28 7.10
N PRO A 255 -4.28 9.85 8.37
CA PRO A 255 -4.56 8.47 8.75
C PRO A 255 -5.98 8.01 8.36
N ARG A 256 -6.19 6.77 7.91
CA ARG A 256 -7.52 6.24 7.51
C ARG A 256 -8.61 6.44 8.59
N LEU A 257 -8.25 6.30 9.86
CA LEU A 257 -9.15 6.47 11.01
C LEU A 257 -9.40 7.93 11.41
N THR A 258 -8.80 8.90 10.72
CA THR A 258 -9.00 10.33 11.00
C THR A 258 -10.47 10.70 10.86
N ASN A 259 -11.02 11.34 11.90
CA ASN A 259 -12.39 11.82 11.91
C ASN A 259 -12.64 12.79 10.73
N ALA A 260 -13.80 12.65 10.09
CA ALA A 260 -14.21 13.44 8.94
C ALA A 260 -14.15 14.97 9.15
N THR A 261 -14.24 15.44 10.39
CA THR A 261 -14.20 16.86 10.75
C THR A 261 -12.83 17.52 10.57
N PHE A 262 -11.74 16.74 10.59
CA PHE A 262 -10.38 17.25 10.37
C PHE A 262 -10.06 17.47 8.90
N THR A 263 -10.85 16.89 8.00
CA THR A 263 -10.56 16.88 6.57
C THR A 263 -11.64 17.61 5.78
N LYS A 264 -11.99 18.82 6.23
CA LYS A 264 -13.10 19.64 5.72
C LYS A 264 -12.68 20.96 5.04
N SER A 265 -11.40 21.33 5.09
CA SER A 265 -10.88 22.53 4.44
C SER A 265 -10.92 22.39 2.90
N PRO A 266 -11.38 23.42 2.16
CA PRO A 266 -11.35 23.44 0.70
C PRO A 266 -9.98 23.78 0.10
N GLU A 267 -8.96 23.98 0.92
CA GLU A 267 -7.60 24.35 0.48
C GLU A 267 -6.67 23.14 0.32
N SER A 268 -7.18 21.94 0.64
CA SER A 268 -6.40 20.71 0.65
C SER A 268 -6.90 19.69 -0.37
N PHE A 269 -5.95 18.91 -0.88
CA PHE A 269 -6.15 17.68 -1.64
C PHE A 269 -5.84 16.52 -0.69
N TYR A 270 -6.90 15.91 -0.16
CA TYR A 270 -6.80 14.92 0.90
C TYR A 270 -6.49 13.54 0.34
N VAL A 271 -5.45 12.90 0.89
CA VAL A 271 -5.02 11.56 0.51
C VAL A 271 -4.96 10.70 1.79
N PRO A 272 -5.69 9.58 1.89
CA PRO A 272 -5.55 8.71 3.05
C PRO A 272 -4.18 8.03 2.97
N ALA A 273 -3.37 8.10 4.02
CA ALA A 273 -2.06 7.43 4.04
C ALA A 273 -2.24 5.92 3.80
N GLU A 274 -3.14 5.31 4.57
CA GLU A 274 -3.40 3.88 4.55
C GLU A 274 -4.50 3.51 3.54
N GLY A 275 -4.55 2.23 3.16
CA GLY A 275 -5.48 1.74 2.14
C GLY A 275 -6.94 1.89 2.59
N ASN A 276 -7.64 2.91 2.08
CA ASN A 276 -9.04 3.14 2.41
C ASN A 276 -9.98 2.31 1.52
N ASN A 277 -10.16 1.05 1.91
CA ASN A 277 -11.24 0.19 1.41
C ASN A 277 -11.35 0.05 -0.14
N LYS A 278 -10.20 0.17 -0.85
CA LYS A 278 -10.00 0.07 -2.32
C LYS A 278 -10.86 1.01 -3.19
N THR A 279 -11.68 1.88 -2.60
CA THR A 279 -12.73 2.60 -3.33
C THR A 279 -12.26 3.92 -3.89
N TRP A 280 -11.50 4.69 -3.12
CA TRP A 280 -10.99 6.00 -3.55
C TRP A 280 -9.59 6.23 -2.98
N ASP A 281 -8.81 7.00 -3.70
CA ASP A 281 -7.39 7.25 -3.40
C ASP A 281 -7.15 8.69 -2.95
N ALA A 282 -8.02 9.62 -3.35
CA ALA A 282 -7.97 10.98 -2.87
C ALA A 282 -9.33 11.68 -2.97
N TYR A 283 -9.46 12.84 -2.36
CA TYR A 283 -10.58 13.75 -2.61
C TYR A 283 -10.20 15.20 -2.34
N CYS A 284 -10.99 16.12 -2.88
CA CYS A 284 -10.91 17.53 -2.54
C CYS A 284 -12.29 18.17 -2.45
N LEU A 285 -12.31 19.34 -1.83
CA LEU A 285 -13.50 20.17 -1.69
C LEU A 285 -13.23 21.47 -2.43
N THR A 286 -14.19 21.96 -3.22
CA THR A 286 -14.06 23.27 -3.86
C THR A 286 -15.28 24.13 -3.57
N LYS A 287 -15.05 25.43 -3.46
CA LYS A 287 -16.10 26.43 -3.24
C LYS A 287 -16.33 27.23 -4.53
N LYS A 288 -17.57 27.25 -5.03
CA LYS A 288 -17.99 28.07 -6.16
C LYS A 288 -19.17 28.94 -5.71
N GLY A 289 -18.91 30.22 -5.45
CA GLY A 289 -19.86 31.10 -4.78
C GLY A 289 -20.22 30.57 -3.39
N ASN A 290 -21.52 30.42 -3.11
CA ASN A 290 -22.02 29.92 -1.82
C ASN A 290 -22.16 28.39 -1.75
N LYS A 291 -21.70 27.67 -2.77
CA LYS A 291 -21.86 26.22 -2.87
C LYS A 291 -20.52 25.52 -2.73
N ILE A 292 -20.49 24.44 -1.93
CA ILE A 292 -19.35 23.54 -1.78
C ILE A 292 -19.61 22.28 -2.61
N TYR A 293 -18.57 21.82 -3.29
CA TYR A 293 -18.58 20.64 -4.15
C TYR A 293 -17.55 19.64 -3.62
N GLY A 294 -17.91 18.36 -3.58
CA GLY A 294 -17.01 17.28 -3.18
C GLY A 294 -16.61 16.44 -4.38
N TYR A 295 -15.31 16.25 -4.57
CA TYR A 295 -14.74 15.46 -5.67
C TYR A 295 -13.92 14.31 -5.09
N GLY A 296 -14.42 13.08 -5.22
CA GLY A 296 -13.69 11.86 -4.93
C GLY A 296 -12.97 11.36 -6.17
N PHE A 297 -11.77 10.83 -5.99
CA PHE A 297 -10.94 10.30 -7.08
C PHE A 297 -10.57 8.85 -6.79
N GLN A 298 -10.69 8.02 -7.82
CA GLN A 298 -10.09 6.69 -7.84
C GLN A 298 -9.12 6.62 -9.03
N MET A 299 -7.84 6.49 -8.73
CA MET A 299 -6.77 6.43 -9.72
C MET A 299 -6.50 4.97 -10.05
N THR A 300 -6.66 4.59 -11.32
CA THR A 300 -6.52 3.18 -11.71
C THR A 300 -5.89 3.01 -13.09
N VAL A 301 -5.07 1.98 -13.19
CA VAL A 301 -4.53 1.46 -14.46
C VAL A 301 -5.23 0.15 -14.90
N GLY A 302 -6.09 -0.43 -14.05
CA GLY A 302 -6.82 -1.68 -14.32
C GLY A 302 -8.26 -1.45 -14.83
N ARG A 303 -8.75 -2.38 -15.67
CA ARG A 303 -10.03 -2.28 -16.40
C ARG A 303 -11.24 -2.70 -15.57
N LYS A 304 -11.05 -3.69 -14.70
CA LYS A 304 -12.09 -4.24 -13.83
C LYS A 304 -11.90 -3.66 -12.43
N ARG A 305 -12.88 -2.90 -11.96
CA ARG A 305 -12.93 -2.39 -10.57
C ARG A 305 -14.32 -2.62 -10.01
N LYS A 306 -14.39 -3.09 -8.77
CA LYS A 306 -15.61 -3.10 -7.96
C LYS A 306 -15.59 -1.83 -7.10
N LEU A 307 -16.70 -1.09 -7.05
CA LEU A 307 -16.87 -0.03 -6.06
C LEU A 307 -17.43 -0.64 -4.77
N ASN A 308 -16.75 -0.46 -3.64
CA ASN A 308 -17.24 -0.88 -2.34
C ASN A 308 -18.18 0.20 -1.78
N ALA A 309 -19.41 -0.20 -1.42
CA ALA A 309 -20.42 0.68 -0.85
C ALA A 309 -19.95 1.35 0.46
N GLU A 310 -19.18 0.64 1.29
CA GLU A 310 -18.62 1.16 2.54
C GLU A 310 -17.60 2.29 2.27
N GLY A 311 -16.77 2.14 1.23
CA GLY A 311 -15.82 3.17 0.81
C GLY A 311 -16.52 4.45 0.35
N LEU A 312 -17.60 4.33 -0.42
CA LEU A 312 -18.43 5.47 -0.82
C LEU A 312 -19.17 6.09 0.37
N ALA A 313 -19.67 5.29 1.31
CA ALA A 313 -20.30 5.79 2.53
C ALA A 313 -19.30 6.58 3.39
N THR A 314 -18.06 6.09 3.50
CA THR A 314 -16.97 6.77 4.20
C THR A 314 -16.64 8.11 3.56
N LEU A 315 -16.53 8.17 2.22
CA LEU A 315 -16.31 9.44 1.52
C LEU A 315 -17.49 10.40 1.69
N ALA A 316 -18.72 9.88 1.61
CA ALA A 316 -19.92 10.69 1.85
C ALA A 316 -19.94 11.30 3.26
N LYS A 317 -19.50 10.58 4.30
CA LYS A 317 -19.38 11.13 5.66
C LYS A 317 -18.41 12.32 5.71
N ARG A 318 -17.28 12.25 4.99
CA ARG A 318 -16.31 13.35 4.87
C ARG A 318 -16.93 14.57 4.17
N PHE A 319 -17.67 14.36 3.09
CA PHE A 319 -18.39 15.43 2.39
C PHE A 319 -19.50 16.06 3.25
N THR A 320 -20.26 15.23 3.98
CA THR A 320 -21.29 15.73 4.91
C THR A 320 -20.69 16.56 6.03
N ALA A 321 -19.54 16.15 6.60
CA ALA A 321 -18.83 16.93 7.62
C ALA A 321 -18.39 18.31 7.10
N ALA A 322 -18.09 18.42 5.81
CA ALA A 322 -17.81 19.66 5.11
C ALA A 322 -19.07 20.41 4.60
N ARG A 323 -20.28 19.95 4.97
CA ARG A 323 -21.58 20.53 4.56
C ARG A 323 -21.80 20.54 3.04
N VAL A 324 -21.22 19.60 2.32
CA VAL A 324 -21.50 19.40 0.89
C VAL A 324 -22.90 18.79 0.75
N ASN A 325 -23.74 19.35 -0.11
CA ASN A 325 -25.03 18.75 -0.43
C ASN A 325 -24.81 17.48 -1.29
N PRO A 326 -25.50 16.35 -1.02
CA PRO A 326 -25.41 15.13 -1.82
C PRO A 326 -25.50 15.32 -3.33
N GLU A 327 -26.31 16.26 -3.83
CA GLU A 327 -26.40 16.56 -5.27
C GLU A 327 -25.10 17.10 -5.89
N LYS A 328 -24.11 17.45 -5.05
CA LYS A 328 -22.79 17.96 -5.42
C LYS A 328 -21.68 16.97 -5.11
N TYR A 329 -22.01 15.67 -5.01
CA TYR A 329 -21.05 14.60 -4.83
C TYR A 329 -20.60 14.08 -6.21
N PHE A 330 -19.34 14.30 -6.52
CA PHE A 330 -18.71 13.86 -7.77
C PHE A 330 -17.74 12.73 -7.44
N PHE A 331 -17.78 11.66 -8.23
CA PHE A 331 -16.84 10.56 -8.16
C PHE A 331 -16.18 10.40 -9.52
N ILE A 332 -14.85 10.54 -9.57
CA ILE A 332 -14.07 10.60 -10.80
C ILE A 332 -13.11 9.43 -10.84
N PHE A 333 -13.26 8.58 -11.85
CA PHE A 333 -12.26 7.57 -12.20
C PHE A 333 -11.17 8.24 -13.04
N VAL A 334 -9.94 8.22 -12.55
CA VAL A 334 -8.78 8.78 -13.21
C VAL A 334 -7.98 7.63 -13.81
N THR A 335 -7.75 7.67 -15.12
CA THR A 335 -7.00 6.63 -15.84
C THR A 335 -5.95 7.27 -16.74
N PRO A 336 -4.94 6.51 -17.21
CA PRO A 336 -4.09 6.99 -18.30
C PRO A 336 -4.90 7.39 -19.54
N VAL A 337 -4.33 8.24 -20.39
CA VAL A 337 -4.92 8.60 -21.70
C VAL A 337 -5.06 7.36 -22.58
N LYS A 338 -6.04 7.37 -23.50
CA LYS A 338 -6.36 6.26 -24.43
C LYS A 338 -6.88 5.00 -23.73
N TYR A 339 -7.31 5.12 -22.48
CA TYR A 339 -7.95 4.05 -21.75
C TYR A 339 -9.47 4.15 -21.86
N GLU A 340 -10.12 3.13 -22.40
CA GLU A 340 -11.58 3.04 -22.39
C GLU A 340 -12.05 2.53 -21.03
N PHE A 341 -12.63 3.43 -20.23
CA PHE A 341 -13.15 3.08 -18.92
C PHE A 341 -14.68 2.97 -18.96
N LYS A 342 -15.21 1.87 -18.43
CA LYS A 342 -16.64 1.68 -18.23
C LYS A 342 -16.96 1.71 -16.75
N LEU A 343 -18.12 2.26 -16.42
CA LEU A 343 -18.60 2.28 -15.04
C LEU A 343 -18.75 0.84 -14.52
N PRO A 344 -18.30 0.54 -13.28
CA PRO A 344 -18.56 -0.75 -12.65
C PRO A 344 -20.06 -1.10 -12.64
N THR A 345 -20.39 -2.36 -12.92
CA THR A 345 -21.77 -2.85 -12.96
C THR A 345 -22.38 -3.02 -11.57
N ASN A 346 -21.55 -3.13 -10.53
CA ASN A 346 -21.97 -3.41 -9.15
C ASN A 346 -22.46 -2.18 -8.37
N ILE A 347 -22.74 -1.06 -9.02
CA ILE A 347 -23.16 0.17 -8.33
C ILE A 347 -24.67 0.13 -8.06
N SER A 348 -25.04 0.18 -6.79
CA SER A 348 -26.45 0.21 -6.38
C SER A 348 -27.19 1.45 -6.91
N ALA A 349 -28.51 1.30 -7.15
CA ALA A 349 -29.37 2.41 -7.57
C ALA A 349 -29.34 3.61 -6.60
N THR A 350 -29.21 3.36 -5.30
CA THR A 350 -29.05 4.39 -4.26
C THR A 350 -27.78 5.21 -4.49
N ASN A 351 -26.66 4.56 -4.79
CA ASN A 351 -25.41 5.25 -5.08
C ASN A 351 -25.48 6.03 -6.39
N LEU A 352 -26.15 5.50 -7.43
CA LEU A 352 -26.38 6.22 -8.69
C LEU A 352 -27.26 7.48 -8.53
N ARG A 353 -28.15 7.52 -7.54
CA ARG A 353 -28.94 8.73 -7.21
C ARG A 353 -28.11 9.77 -6.46
N LYS A 354 -27.19 9.31 -5.59
CA LYS A 354 -26.39 10.16 -4.71
C LYS A 354 -25.13 10.71 -5.36
N TRP A 355 -24.48 9.92 -6.21
CA TRP A 355 -23.17 10.21 -6.78
C TRP A 355 -23.25 10.48 -8.28
N LYS A 356 -22.48 11.47 -8.74
CA LYS A 356 -22.28 11.75 -10.15
C LYS A 356 -20.94 11.14 -10.59
N PHE A 357 -21.02 10.09 -11.40
CA PHE A 357 -19.84 9.35 -11.86
C PHE A 357 -19.28 9.91 -13.16
N TYR A 358 -17.97 10.13 -13.17
CA TYR A 358 -17.23 10.68 -14.30
C TYR A 358 -15.94 9.90 -14.52
N HIS A 359 -15.43 10.01 -15.74
CA HIS A 359 -14.13 9.52 -16.16
C HIS A 359 -13.22 10.68 -16.57
N LEU A 360 -11.97 10.62 -16.13
CA LEU A 360 -10.91 11.55 -16.47
C LEU A 360 -9.71 10.77 -17.02
N PRO A 361 -9.56 10.70 -18.36
CA PRO A 361 -8.28 10.34 -18.96
C PRO A 361 -7.27 11.43 -18.62
N LEU A 362 -6.22 11.10 -17.87
CA LEU A 362 -5.20 12.01 -17.42
C LEU A 362 -3.86 11.66 -18.06
N GLU A 363 -3.29 12.63 -18.77
CA GLU A 363 -1.88 12.57 -19.15
C GLU A 363 -1.05 12.98 -17.95
N VAL A 364 -0.30 12.05 -17.37
CA VAL A 364 0.59 12.34 -16.23
C VAL A 364 2.05 12.54 -16.67
N THR A 365 2.31 12.43 -17.96
CA THR A 365 3.66 12.27 -18.53
C THR A 365 4.31 13.56 -19.03
N ASP A 366 3.60 14.70 -18.96
CA ASP A 366 4.02 16.06 -19.32
C ASP A 366 5.22 16.17 -20.28
N SER A 367 5.16 15.52 -21.44
CA SER A 367 6.18 15.54 -22.51
C SER A 367 7.66 15.32 -22.10
N ASP A 368 7.95 14.83 -20.89
CA ASP A 368 9.30 14.63 -20.38
C ASP A 368 9.79 13.18 -20.58
N PRO A 369 11.13 12.93 -20.58
CA PRO A 369 11.69 11.59 -20.78
C PRO A 369 11.13 10.52 -19.83
N GLU A 370 10.81 10.92 -18.60
CA GLU A 370 10.33 10.06 -17.52
C GLU A 370 8.87 9.64 -17.73
N GLY A 371 8.04 10.58 -18.16
CA GLY A 371 6.68 10.31 -18.61
C GLY A 371 6.65 9.41 -19.85
N LYS A 372 7.59 9.57 -20.78
CA LYS A 372 7.74 8.65 -21.92
C LYS A 372 8.07 7.22 -21.47
N LEU A 373 8.91 7.04 -20.46
CA LEU A 373 9.22 5.73 -19.89
C LEU A 373 7.99 5.07 -19.25
N LEU A 374 7.18 5.85 -18.52
CA LEU A 374 5.91 5.37 -17.96
C LEU A 374 4.95 4.94 -19.07
N LEU A 375 4.80 5.77 -20.13
CA LEU A 375 3.95 5.47 -21.26
C LEU A 375 4.39 4.17 -21.96
N ALA A 376 5.69 3.98 -22.15
CA ALA A 376 6.26 2.76 -22.72
C ALA A 376 5.94 1.54 -21.84
N LYS A 377 6.06 1.66 -20.52
CA LYS A 377 5.70 0.58 -19.57
C LYS A 377 4.19 0.30 -19.56
N LEU A 378 3.34 1.32 -19.61
CA LEU A 378 1.88 1.18 -19.73
C LEU A 378 1.47 0.48 -21.03
N GLN A 379 2.15 0.77 -22.14
CA GLN A 379 1.92 0.11 -23.42
C GLN A 379 2.36 -1.37 -23.39
N GLN A 380 3.48 -1.68 -22.75
CA GLN A 380 3.91 -3.08 -22.52
C GLN A 380 2.91 -3.85 -21.65
N TYR A 381 2.39 -3.24 -20.59
CA TYR A 381 1.40 -3.84 -19.70
C TYR A 381 0.01 -3.98 -20.33
N GLY A 382 -0.40 -3.03 -21.17
CA GLY A 382 -1.69 -3.08 -21.89
C GLY A 382 -1.83 -4.25 -22.86
N GLY A 383 -0.72 -4.95 -23.15
CA GLY A 383 -0.71 -6.22 -23.87
C GLY A 383 -0.98 -7.45 -22.99
N ILE A 384 -0.71 -7.37 -21.68
CA ILE A 384 -0.79 -8.51 -20.74
C ILE A 384 -2.21 -8.71 -20.21
N ASP A 385 -2.95 -7.63 -19.91
CA ASP A 385 -4.36 -7.67 -19.45
C ASP A 385 -5.36 -8.16 -20.52
N LYS A 386 -4.91 -8.56 -21.71
CA LYS A 386 -5.77 -9.19 -22.73
C LYS A 386 -5.97 -10.68 -22.48
N ASP A 387 -5.09 -11.32 -21.71
CA ASP A 387 -5.06 -12.79 -21.58
C ASP A 387 -5.64 -13.32 -20.24
N ASP A 388 -5.92 -12.45 -19.26
CA ASP A 388 -6.59 -12.83 -17.99
C ASP A 388 -8.13 -12.89 -18.14
N SER A 389 -8.59 -13.62 -19.16
CA SER A 389 -10.00 -13.95 -19.38
C SER A 389 -10.45 -15.24 -18.67
N SER A 390 -9.65 -15.81 -17.77
CA SER A 390 -10.07 -16.95 -16.96
C SER A 390 -10.54 -16.52 -15.57
N ASP A 391 -11.82 -16.80 -15.35
CA ASP A 391 -12.60 -16.82 -14.11
C ASP A 391 -11.81 -17.07 -12.81
N ASP A 392 -11.72 -16.02 -11.98
CA ASP A 392 -11.55 -16.16 -10.53
C ASP A 392 -12.92 -15.90 -9.87
N GLU A 393 -13.72 -16.96 -9.77
CA GLU A 393 -14.81 -17.06 -8.80
C GLU A 393 -14.18 -17.29 -7.42
N GLU A 394 -14.02 -16.23 -6.63
CA GLU A 394 -13.94 -16.37 -5.17
C GLU A 394 -15.33 -16.81 -4.69
N SER A 395 -15.47 -18.10 -4.40
CA SER A 395 -16.64 -18.72 -3.80
C SER A 395 -16.86 -18.21 -2.37
N ASP A 396 -17.97 -17.51 -2.16
CA ASP A 396 -18.56 -17.29 -0.85
C ASP A 396 -19.11 -18.64 -0.33
N GLU A 397 -18.38 -19.32 0.55
CA GLU A 397 -18.92 -20.44 1.33
C GLU A 397 -19.78 -19.88 2.47
N SER A 398 -21.08 -19.79 2.24
CA SER A 398 -22.09 -19.77 3.29
C SER A 398 -22.30 -21.20 3.80
N ASN A 399 -21.83 -21.48 5.02
CA ASN A 399 -22.26 -22.64 5.78
C ASN A 399 -23.74 -22.49 6.14
N GLU A 400 -24.61 -23.23 5.45
CA GLU A 400 -25.91 -23.64 5.98
C GLU A 400 -25.74 -25.01 6.64
N ASP A 401 -26.03 -24.99 7.94
CA ASP A 401 -26.02 -26.08 8.89
C ASP A 401 -27.34 -26.86 8.72
N ASP A 402 -27.28 -28.05 8.11
CA ASP A 402 -28.42 -28.98 8.03
C ASP A 402 -28.18 -30.08 9.07
N GLY A 403 -28.76 -29.87 10.26
CA GLY A 403 -28.76 -30.83 11.34
C GLY A 403 -29.80 -31.91 11.09
N THR A 404 -29.35 -33.09 10.66
CA THR A 404 -30.08 -34.34 10.79
C THR A 404 -29.63 -35.04 12.07
N GLU A 405 -30.44 -34.94 13.12
CA GLU A 405 -30.45 -35.93 14.22
C GLU A 405 -31.49 -36.99 13.88
N ASP A 406 -31.00 -38.22 13.67
CA ASP A 406 -31.78 -39.45 13.62
C ASP A 406 -32.32 -39.77 15.01
N ASP A 407 -33.63 -40.05 15.08
CA ASP A 407 -34.33 -40.54 16.27
C ASP A 407 -34.90 -41.94 15.95
N ASP A 408 -34.39 -42.92 16.71
CA ASP A 408 -34.89 -44.26 17.05
C ASP A 408 -35.93 -44.98 16.16
N SER A 409 -35.56 -46.16 15.64
CA SER A 409 -36.40 -47.39 15.79
C SER A 409 -35.63 -48.71 15.53
N GLU A 410 -35.80 -49.63 16.49
CA GLU A 410 -35.55 -51.09 16.53
C GLU A 410 -34.12 -51.66 16.68
#